data_AF-A0A7J8E2I4-F1
#
_entry.id   AF-A0A7J8E2I4-F1
#
_cell.length_a   1.000
_cell.length_b   1.000
_cell.length_c   1.000
_cell.angle_alpha   90.00
_cell.angle_beta   90.00
_cell.angle_gamma   90.00
#
_symmetry.space_group_name_H-M   'P 1'
#
loop_
_entity.id
_entity.type
_entity.pdbx_description
1 polymer ?
#
loop_
_entity_poly.entity_id
_entity_poly.type
_entity_poly.pdbx_seq_one_letter_code
_entity_poly.pdbx_strand_id
1 'polypeptide(L)'
;MGWESGGATRGWAPTPDMGAVSLLLCGLSIALPHFIRADECQDIHVENETPSANQPFAFNCTYPWLTPGKARVTWYKYPSKIPVSKNIQSRIYQDQNWILFLPLTQGDSGIYQCVIK
;
A
#
# COMPACT_ATOMS: atom_id res chain seq x y z
N MET A 1 73.44 50.07 -26.40
CA MET A 1 72.79 49.86 -27.71
C MET A 1 71.59 48.95 -27.50
N GLY A 2 70.55 49.03 -28.37
CA GLY A 2 69.45 48.05 -28.39
C GLY A 2 69.86 46.74 -29.10
N TRP A 3 68.96 45.81 -29.43
CA TRP A 3 67.50 45.74 -29.17
C TRP A 3 67.20 44.47 -28.32
N GLU A 4 66.07 43.74 -28.29
CA GLU A 4 64.81 43.77 -29.05
C GLU A 4 63.66 43.11 -28.25
N SER A 5 62.45 43.05 -28.83
CA SER A 5 61.20 42.60 -28.21
C SER A 5 61.05 41.08 -28.19
N GLY A 6 60.65 40.51 -27.04
CA GLY A 6 60.19 39.13 -26.92
C GLY A 6 58.77 39.05 -26.35
N GLY A 7 57.78 38.76 -27.19
CA GLY A 7 56.38 38.66 -26.76
C GLY A 7 56.09 37.33 -26.06
N ALA A 8 55.37 37.39 -24.93
CA ALA A 8 54.76 36.21 -24.31
C ALA A 8 53.23 36.31 -24.43
N THR A 9 52.68 35.62 -25.43
CA THR A 9 51.22 35.44 -25.55
C THR A 9 50.71 34.63 -24.37
N ARG A 10 49.71 35.15 -23.64
CA ARG A 10 49.01 34.36 -22.61
C ARG A 10 48.19 33.29 -23.33
N GLY A 11 48.69 32.06 -23.32
CA GLY A 11 47.91 30.90 -23.76
C GLY A 11 46.66 30.76 -22.89
N TRP A 12 45.49 30.92 -23.50
CA TRP A 12 44.21 30.65 -22.85
C TRP A 12 44.08 29.13 -22.70
N ALA A 13 44.19 28.61 -21.47
CA ALA A 13 43.86 27.21 -21.20
C ALA A 13 42.34 27.02 -21.40
N PRO A 14 41.88 26.08 -22.25
CA PRO A 14 40.45 25.86 -22.43
C PRO A 14 39.85 25.42 -21.09
N THR A 15 38.82 26.14 -20.63
CA THR A 15 38.06 25.77 -19.45
C THR A 15 37.41 24.41 -19.69
N PRO A 16 37.51 23.44 -18.77
CA PRO A 16 36.79 22.19 -18.89
C PRO A 16 35.29 22.49 -18.92
N ASP A 17 34.59 21.96 -19.93
CA ASP A 17 33.17 22.22 -20.14
C ASP A 17 32.33 21.60 -19.02
N MET A 18 31.86 22.47 -18.11
CA MET A 18 31.00 22.09 -16.98
C MET A 18 29.66 21.49 -17.42
N GLY A 19 29.23 21.67 -18.68
CA GLY A 19 28.02 21.05 -19.22
C GLY A 19 28.08 19.52 -19.27
N ALA A 20 29.24 18.96 -19.64
CA ALA A 20 29.40 17.52 -19.82
C ALA A 20 29.38 16.72 -18.51
N VAL A 21 29.92 17.28 -17.43
CA VAL A 21 29.99 16.62 -16.11
C VAL A 21 28.60 16.51 -15.45
N SER A 22 27.75 17.52 -15.66
CA SER A 22 26.40 17.57 -15.08
C SER A 22 25.48 16.45 -15.60
N LEU A 23 25.54 16.15 -16.91
CA LEU A 23 24.69 15.15 -17.55
C LEU A 23 25.02 13.70 -17.11
N LEU A 24 26.29 13.41 -16.81
CA LEU A 24 26.74 12.08 -16.36
C LEU A 24 26.18 11.71 -14.98
N LEU A 25 26.01 12.70 -14.09
CA LEU A 25 25.47 12.49 -12.74
C LEU A 25 23.95 12.23 -12.75
N CYS A 26 23.21 12.82 -13.70
CA CYS A 26 21.77 12.57 -13.86
C CYS A 26 21.45 11.15 -14.37
N GLY A 27 22.33 10.55 -15.18
CA GLY A 27 22.12 9.21 -15.73
C GLY A 27 22.24 8.07 -14.71
N LEU A 28 23.09 8.23 -13.69
CA LEU A 28 23.38 7.15 -12.73
C LEU A 28 22.23 6.87 -11.75
N SER A 29 21.40 7.88 -11.46
CA SER A 29 20.28 7.80 -10.50
C SER A 29 19.08 6.96 -10.96
N ILE A 30 19.06 6.52 -12.23
CA ILE A 30 17.95 5.73 -12.81
C ILE A 30 18.22 4.22 -12.73
N ALA A 31 19.45 3.82 -12.39
CA ALA A 31 19.88 2.41 -12.39
C ALA A 31 19.46 1.61 -11.15
N LEU A 32 18.77 2.22 -10.17
CA LEU A 32 18.23 1.52 -9.00
C LEU A 32 16.73 1.24 -9.21
N PRO A 33 16.35 0.06 -9.75
CA PRO A 33 14.96 -0.35 -9.77
C PRO A 33 14.45 -0.38 -8.34
N HIS A 34 13.50 0.50 -8.03
CA HIS A 34 12.86 0.57 -6.73
C HIS A 34 11.96 -0.65 -6.58
N PHE A 35 12.52 -1.77 -6.13
CA PHE A 35 11.80 -2.98 -5.72
C PHE A 35 11.04 -2.73 -4.40
N ILE A 36 10.20 -1.69 -4.38
CA ILE A 36 9.12 -1.55 -3.40
C ILE A 36 8.06 -2.59 -3.78
N ARG A 37 8.30 -3.85 -3.41
CA ARG A 37 7.18 -4.78 -3.24
C ARG A 37 6.40 -4.31 -2.03
N ALA A 38 5.09 -4.10 -2.19
CA ALA A 38 4.20 -4.18 -1.04
C ALA A 38 4.25 -5.63 -0.52
N ASP A 39 4.24 -5.79 0.81
CA ASP A 39 4.15 -7.12 1.41
C ASP A 39 2.87 -7.82 0.93
N GLU A 40 3.01 -9.10 0.58
CA GLU A 40 1.89 -9.92 0.11
C GLU A 40 0.99 -10.28 1.30
N CYS A 41 -0.31 -10.03 1.19
CA CYS A 41 -1.25 -10.42 2.23
C CYS A 41 -1.40 -11.94 2.23
N GLN A 42 -1.21 -12.57 3.38
CA GLN A 42 -1.46 -14.00 3.54
C GLN A 42 -2.96 -14.26 3.57
N ASP A 43 -3.51 -14.84 2.51
CA ASP A 43 -4.90 -15.29 2.47
C ASP A 43 -5.09 -16.53 3.38
N ILE A 44 -6.04 -16.43 4.30
CA ILE A 44 -6.40 -17.49 5.25
C ILE A 44 -7.87 -17.82 5.03
N HIS A 45 -8.15 -19.06 4.66
CA HIS A 45 -9.51 -19.58 4.57
C HIS A 45 -9.97 -20.10 5.93
N VAL A 46 -11.13 -19.62 6.38
CA VAL A 46 -11.84 -20.16 7.54
C VAL A 46 -12.88 -21.18 7.06
N GLU A 47 -13.27 -22.12 7.92
CA GLU A 47 -14.34 -23.07 7.62
C GLU A 47 -15.68 -22.36 7.34
N ASN A 48 -16.54 -23.02 6.55
CA ASN A 48 -17.80 -22.43 6.09
C ASN A 48 -18.87 -22.45 7.19
N GLU A 49 -19.26 -21.26 7.66
CA GLU A 49 -20.42 -21.08 8.53
C GLU A 49 -21.75 -21.24 7.78
N THR A 50 -22.73 -21.90 8.39
CA THR A 50 -24.09 -22.09 7.84
C THR A 50 -25.20 -21.59 8.79
N PRO A 51 -25.17 -20.30 9.18
CA PRO A 51 -26.15 -19.72 10.09
C PRO A 51 -27.57 -19.69 9.50
N SER A 52 -28.57 -19.76 10.39
CA SER A 52 -29.98 -19.70 10.03
C SER A 52 -30.39 -18.32 9.54
N ALA A 53 -31.22 -18.28 8.49
CA ALA A 53 -31.78 -17.03 7.98
C ALA A 53 -32.81 -16.40 8.93
N ASN A 54 -33.00 -15.09 8.82
CA ASN A 54 -33.92 -14.26 9.61
C ASN A 54 -33.58 -14.18 11.11
N GLN A 55 -32.36 -14.55 11.51
CA GLN A 55 -31.84 -14.41 12.86
C GLN A 55 -30.67 -13.42 12.90
N PRO A 56 -30.39 -12.80 14.06
CA PRO A 56 -29.12 -12.11 14.30
C PRO A 56 -27.94 -13.05 14.09
N PHE A 57 -26.95 -12.61 13.32
CA PHE A 57 -25.68 -13.34 13.14
C PHE A 57 -24.51 -12.37 13.31
N ALA A 58 -23.42 -12.85 13.91
CA ALA A 58 -22.19 -12.10 14.05
C ALA A 58 -20.98 -13.02 13.89
N PHE A 59 -19.92 -12.52 13.26
CA PHE A 59 -18.68 -13.28 13.06
C PHE A 59 -17.47 -12.41 13.41
N ASN A 60 -16.51 -12.98 14.14
CA ASN A 60 -15.33 -12.26 14.64
C ASN A 60 -14.10 -12.52 13.78
N CYS A 61 -13.45 -11.47 13.29
CA CYS A 61 -12.14 -11.59 12.67
C CYS A 61 -11.06 -11.68 13.74
N THR A 62 -10.66 -12.90 14.10
CA THR A 62 -9.53 -13.17 14.99
C THR A 62 -8.53 -14.11 14.34
N TYR A 63 -7.25 -13.76 14.42
CA TYR A 63 -6.15 -14.65 14.08
C TYR A 63 -5.15 -14.67 15.23
N PRO A 64 -4.87 -15.82 15.87
CA PRO A 64 -4.22 -15.89 17.19
C PRO A 64 -2.95 -15.06 17.36
N TRP A 65 -2.14 -14.95 16.32
CA TRP A 65 -0.85 -14.27 16.34
C TRP A 65 -0.88 -12.81 15.84
N LEU A 66 -1.93 -12.39 15.13
CA LEU A 66 -2.02 -11.07 14.49
C LEU A 66 -3.05 -10.14 15.13
N THR A 67 -4.08 -10.65 15.81
CA THR A 67 -5.08 -9.81 16.50
C THR A 67 -4.79 -9.33 17.94
N PRO A 68 -3.59 -9.46 18.56
CA PRO A 68 -3.29 -8.81 19.85
C PRO A 68 -3.42 -7.27 19.85
N GLY A 69 -4.58 -6.77 20.27
CA GLY A 69 -4.80 -5.44 20.89
C GLY A 69 -4.63 -4.18 20.02
N LYS A 70 -3.98 -4.23 18.86
CA LYS A 70 -3.71 -3.04 18.03
C LYS A 70 -3.99 -3.18 16.53
N ALA A 71 -4.19 -4.40 16.04
CA ALA A 71 -4.41 -4.64 14.62
C ALA A 71 -5.75 -4.08 14.13
N ARG A 72 -5.75 -3.46 12.96
CA ARG A 72 -6.91 -2.81 12.34
C ARG A 72 -7.62 -3.79 11.42
N VAL A 73 -8.73 -4.35 11.89
CA VAL A 73 -9.64 -5.16 11.08
C VAL A 73 -10.50 -4.28 10.17
N THR A 74 -10.66 -4.67 8.91
CA THR A 74 -11.68 -4.11 7.98
C THR A 74 -12.40 -5.23 7.25
N TRP A 75 -13.73 -5.23 7.29
CA TRP A 75 -14.58 -6.22 6.63
C TRP A 75 -15.01 -5.79 5.22
N TYR A 76 -15.12 -6.75 4.30
CA TYR A 76 -15.56 -6.60 2.92
C TYR A 76 -16.50 -7.75 2.52
N LYS A 77 -17.47 -7.49 1.63
CA LYS A 77 -18.22 -8.55 0.92
C LYS A 77 -17.61 -8.73 -0.46
N TYR A 78 -17.00 -9.88 -0.75
CA TYR A 78 -16.38 -10.14 -2.05
C TYR A 78 -17.44 -10.11 -3.18
N PRO A 79 -17.14 -9.55 -4.38
CA PRO A 79 -15.88 -8.93 -4.82
C PRO A 79 -15.81 -7.42 -4.57
N SER A 80 -16.64 -6.85 -3.70
CA SER A 80 -16.66 -5.41 -3.42
C SER A 80 -15.38 -4.97 -2.71
N LYS A 81 -14.78 -3.89 -3.22
CA LYS A 81 -13.68 -3.15 -2.57
C LYS A 81 -14.19 -2.08 -1.59
N ILE A 82 -15.50 -1.91 -1.46
CA ILE A 82 -16.12 -1.00 -0.50
C ILE A 82 -16.20 -1.73 0.85
N PRO A 83 -15.64 -1.16 1.93
CA PRO A 83 -15.72 -1.79 3.25
C PRO A 83 -17.16 -1.83 3.76
N VAL A 84 -17.46 -2.82 4.60
CA VAL A 84 -18.73 -2.90 5.32
C VAL A 84 -18.92 -1.64 6.15
N SER A 85 -20.15 -1.10 6.13
CA SER A 85 -20.52 0.11 6.86
C SER A 85 -20.19 0.02 8.35
N LYS A 86 -19.76 1.12 8.97
CA LYS A 86 -19.65 1.24 10.43
C LYS A 86 -20.84 1.99 11.07
N ASN A 87 -21.83 2.38 10.26
CA ASN A 87 -23.05 2.99 10.78
C ASN A 87 -23.97 1.89 11.33
N ILE A 88 -24.23 1.94 12.64
CA ILE A 88 -25.10 1.03 13.40
C ILE A 88 -26.57 0.99 12.90
N GLN A 89 -26.99 1.98 12.10
CA GLN A 89 -28.30 1.98 11.44
C GLN A 89 -28.35 1.09 10.18
N SER A 90 -27.20 0.60 9.71
CA SER A 90 -27.12 -0.32 8.58
C SER A 90 -27.49 -1.74 9.03
N ARG A 91 -28.35 -2.45 8.28
CA ARG A 91 -28.71 -3.85 8.59
C ARG A 91 -27.49 -4.78 8.72
N ILE A 92 -26.44 -4.50 7.95
CA ILE A 92 -25.13 -5.13 8.06
C ILE A 92 -24.11 -4.05 8.39
N TYR A 93 -23.38 -4.21 9.48
CA TYR A 93 -22.33 -3.28 9.88
C TYR A 93 -21.14 -3.99 10.53
N GLN A 94 -20.00 -3.32 10.54
CA GLN A 94 -18.81 -3.71 11.29
C GLN A 94 -18.79 -2.97 12.63
N ASP A 95 -18.55 -3.72 13.72
CA ASP A 95 -18.16 -3.16 15.01
C ASP A 95 -16.86 -3.83 15.50
N GLN A 96 -15.84 -3.03 15.79
CA GLN A 96 -14.48 -3.49 16.07
C GLN A 96 -14.00 -4.55 15.05
N ASN A 97 -13.79 -5.80 15.48
CA ASN A 97 -13.37 -6.93 14.65
C ASN A 97 -14.56 -7.77 14.13
N TRP A 98 -15.78 -7.48 14.58
CA TRP A 98 -16.99 -8.20 14.24
C TRP A 98 -17.67 -7.63 12.99
N ILE A 99 -18.23 -8.52 12.17
CA ILE A 99 -19.31 -8.19 11.25
C ILE A 99 -20.63 -8.67 11.86
N LEU A 100 -21.67 -7.83 11.81
CA LEU A 100 -22.98 -8.09 12.38
C LEU A 100 -24.07 -7.99 11.30
N PHE A 101 -25.06 -8.88 11.38
CA PHE A 101 -26.20 -8.98 10.48
C PHE A 101 -27.50 -8.99 11.31
N LEU A 102 -28.29 -7.92 11.25
CA LEU A 102 -29.46 -7.71 12.11
C LEU A 102 -30.75 -7.45 11.28
N PRO A 103 -31.43 -8.50 10.76
CA PRO A 103 -31.05 -9.91 10.74
C PRO A 103 -30.22 -10.28 9.50
N LEU A 104 -29.67 -11.49 9.51
CA LEU A 104 -29.15 -12.17 8.32
C LEU A 104 -30.31 -12.58 7.38
N THR A 105 -30.10 -12.45 6.08
CA THR A 105 -31.07 -12.83 5.03
C THR A 105 -30.42 -13.73 3.98
N GLN A 106 -31.21 -14.49 3.23
CA GLN A 106 -30.68 -15.41 2.20
C GLN A 106 -29.88 -14.68 1.10
N GLY A 107 -30.19 -13.42 0.80
CA GLY A 107 -29.43 -12.59 -0.16
C GLY A 107 -28.05 -12.14 0.36
N ASP A 108 -27.76 -12.36 1.64
CA ASP A 108 -26.46 -12.03 2.23
C ASP A 108 -25.41 -13.11 1.95
N SER A 109 -25.81 -14.34 1.64
CA SER A 109 -24.92 -15.45 1.29
C SER A 109 -23.82 -15.04 0.30
N GLY A 110 -22.59 -15.45 0.59
CA GLY A 110 -21.40 -15.12 -0.20
C GLY A 110 -20.14 -15.12 0.65
N ILE A 111 -19.01 -14.81 0.00
CA ILE A 111 -17.70 -14.75 0.66
C ILE A 111 -17.54 -13.37 1.31
N TYR A 112 -17.25 -13.36 2.61
CA TYR A 112 -16.85 -12.17 3.34
C TYR A 112 -15.36 -12.28 3.69
N GLN A 113 -14.64 -11.18 3.55
CA GLN A 113 -13.21 -11.10 3.78
C GLN A 113 -12.93 -10.10 4.89
N CYS A 114 -12.08 -10.45 5.85
CA CYS A 114 -11.56 -9.50 6.83
C CYS A 114 -10.06 -9.30 6.60
N VAL A 115 -9.65 -8.04 6.46
CA VAL A 115 -8.24 -7.66 6.28
C VAL A 115 -7.72 -7.14 7.60
N ILE A 116 -6.64 -7.74 8.09
CA ILE A 116 -5.93 -7.37 9.32
C ILE A 116 -4.69 -6.57 8.93
N LYS A 117 -4.46 -5.40 9.56
CA LYS A 117 -3.30 -4.52 9.32
C LYS A 117 -2.67 -4.03 10.62
#